data_AF-A0A9W6TTT0-F1
#
_entry.id   AF-A0A9W6TTT0-F1
#
_cell.length_a   1.000
_cell.length_b   1.000
_cell.length_c   1.000
_cell.angle_alpha   90.00
_cell.angle_beta   90.00
_cell.angle_gamma   90.00
#
_symmetry.space_group_name_H-M   'P 1'
#
loop_
_entity.id
_entity.type
_entity.pdbx_description
1 polymer ?
#
loop_
_entity_poly.entity_id
_entity_poly.type
_entity_poly.pdbx_seq_one_letter_code
_entity_poly.pdbx_strand_id
1 'polypeptide(L)'
;MKAEQLSVLDPKAPIGSKKKPMDIKSLVDVFAVFGFSADDIIDKHDQCTFFKRIRAELDNLLHDLAMGTKKYDKAIVLRDRLRLIKREFVEMQGTYETRRQEKEEQQFSRGIVLAKQRSDVLCETRTDSCEREIMHHQEELRKTHEVERAQLENYLSKLQEPHVKFSKLLLELKNTEKNLARLKLFEDAKNVFARADSMERDQRALNTTKFEKFKDNKRALLLEKQQQELAEAKEKLTEKRYVVMRANDNHRKT
;
A
#
# COMPACT_ATOMS: atom_id res chain seq x y z
N MET A 1 37.90 6.62 -7.66
CA MET A 1 39.36 6.75 -7.74
C MET A 1 40.00 6.07 -6.52
N LYS A 2 40.09 4.74 -6.53
CA LYS A 2 40.97 3.90 -5.69
C LYS A 2 41.07 2.56 -6.42
N ALA A 3 41.86 2.54 -7.48
CA ALA A 3 42.09 1.40 -8.37
C ALA A 3 43.58 1.05 -8.35
N GLU A 4 44.14 0.85 -7.16
CA GLU A 4 45.56 0.49 -6.97
C GLU A 4 45.75 -0.42 -5.75
N GLN A 5 44.92 -1.46 -5.58
CA GLN A 5 45.20 -2.57 -4.64
C GLN A 5 44.82 -3.94 -5.22
N LEU A 6 44.82 -4.05 -6.55
CA LEU A 6 44.73 -5.33 -7.28
C LEU A 6 46.08 -5.63 -7.95
N SER A 7 47.18 -5.49 -7.19
CA SER A 7 48.44 -6.12 -7.56
C SER A 7 48.47 -7.49 -6.93
N VAL A 8 48.13 -8.49 -7.75
CA VAL A 8 48.48 -9.90 -7.64
C VAL A 8 49.70 -10.10 -6.72
N LEU A 9 49.46 -10.63 -5.52
CA LEU A 9 50.53 -11.09 -4.63
C LEU A 9 51.16 -12.32 -5.28
N ASP A 10 52.26 -12.06 -5.98
CA ASP A 10 53.11 -13.07 -6.56
C ASP A 10 53.63 -14.00 -5.44
N PRO A 11 53.34 -15.32 -5.45
CA PRO A 11 53.74 -16.23 -4.39
C PRO A 11 55.27 -16.35 -4.21
N LYS A 12 56.05 -15.74 -5.12
CA LYS A 12 57.51 -15.70 -5.12
C LYS A 12 58.14 -14.34 -4.71
N ALA A 13 57.38 -13.36 -4.25
CA ALA A 13 57.96 -12.08 -3.80
C ALA A 13 59.00 -12.30 -2.66
N PRO A 14 60.22 -11.72 -2.77
CA PRO A 14 61.26 -11.90 -1.77
C PRO A 14 60.97 -11.13 -0.49
N ILE A 15 61.27 -11.80 0.62
CA ILE A 15 61.04 -11.45 2.02
C ILE A 15 61.39 -9.98 2.32
N GLY A 16 60.36 -9.18 2.64
CA GLY A 16 60.53 -7.93 3.37
C GLY A 16 60.76 -8.23 4.85
N SER A 17 62.04 -8.22 5.27
CA SER A 17 62.57 -8.47 6.63
C SER A 17 63.08 -9.90 6.92
N LYS A 18 64.40 -10.02 6.99
CA LYS A 18 65.16 -11.24 7.35
C LYS A 18 65.02 -11.57 8.85
N LYS A 19 63.81 -11.72 9.39
CA LYS A 19 63.64 -12.32 10.73
C LYS A 19 63.99 -13.81 10.62
N LYS A 20 64.87 -14.33 11.47
CA LYS A 20 65.12 -15.78 11.50
C LYS A 20 63.82 -16.46 11.93
N PRO A 21 63.50 -17.68 11.47
CA PRO A 21 62.27 -18.37 11.89
C PRO A 21 62.14 -18.51 13.42
N MET A 22 63.26 -18.51 14.15
CA MET A 22 63.30 -18.46 15.62
C MET A 22 62.91 -17.12 16.25
N ASP A 23 62.80 -16.04 15.49
CA ASP A 23 62.44 -14.71 15.99
C ASP A 23 60.92 -14.48 15.98
N ILE A 24 60.16 -15.37 15.34
CA ILE A 24 58.69 -15.34 15.28
C ILE A 24 58.14 -15.82 16.63
N LYS A 25 57.47 -14.93 17.37
CA LYS A 25 56.92 -15.23 18.71
C LYS A 25 55.40 -15.26 18.75
N SER A 26 54.75 -14.48 17.89
CA SER A 26 53.30 -14.36 17.80
C SER A 26 52.81 -14.31 16.35
N LEU A 27 51.50 -14.38 16.16
CA LEU A 27 50.85 -14.23 14.87
C LEU A 27 51.08 -12.84 14.25
N VAL A 28 51.24 -11.80 15.06
CA VAL A 28 51.61 -10.46 14.57
C VAL A 28 52.99 -10.48 13.91
N ASP A 29 53.95 -11.24 14.47
CA ASP A 29 55.26 -11.42 13.83
C ASP A 29 55.15 -12.18 12.50
N VAL A 30 54.23 -13.15 12.40
CA VAL A 30 53.97 -13.90 11.15
C VAL A 30 53.55 -12.94 10.04
N PHE A 31 52.61 -12.03 10.31
CA PHE A 31 52.14 -11.06 9.33
C PHE A 31 53.16 -9.94 9.06
N ALA A 32 53.95 -9.55 10.07
CA ALA A 32 55.04 -8.59 9.90
C ALA A 32 56.15 -9.09 8.95
N VAL A 33 56.39 -10.41 8.85
CA VAL A 33 57.32 -11.00 7.86
C VAL A 33 56.85 -10.75 6.42
N PHE A 34 55.54 -10.58 6.21
CA PHE A 34 54.94 -10.25 4.91
C PHE A 34 54.66 -8.74 4.75
N GLY A 35 55.14 -7.91 5.67
CA GLY A 35 55.02 -6.45 5.61
C GLY A 35 53.71 -5.88 6.14
N PHE A 36 52.89 -6.67 6.83
CA PHE A 36 51.64 -6.20 7.44
C PHE A 36 51.84 -5.76 8.88
N SER A 37 51.16 -4.67 9.24
CA SER A 37 51.04 -4.16 10.60
C SER A 37 49.87 -4.81 11.33
N ALA A 38 49.85 -4.71 12.67
CA ALA A 38 48.78 -5.30 13.49
C ALA A 38 47.37 -4.74 13.19
N ASP A 39 47.30 -3.54 12.61
CA ASP A 39 46.05 -2.84 12.27
C ASP A 39 45.58 -3.09 10.83
N ASP A 40 46.39 -3.78 10.01
CA ASP A 40 46.07 -3.99 8.60
C ASP A 40 44.97 -5.04 8.42
N ILE A 41 44.02 -4.75 7.53
CA ILE A 41 42.96 -5.70 7.16
C ILE A 41 43.48 -6.57 6.02
N ILE A 42 43.85 -7.80 6.36
CA ILE A 42 44.32 -8.80 5.40
C ILE A 42 43.14 -9.62 4.89
N ASP A 43 43.11 -9.97 3.60
CA ASP A 43 42.08 -10.87 3.07
C ASP A 43 42.20 -12.30 3.63
N LYS A 44 41.08 -13.01 3.75
CA LYS A 44 41.03 -14.36 4.33
C LYS A 44 41.92 -15.35 3.56
N HIS A 45 41.98 -15.22 2.23
CA HIS A 45 42.82 -16.06 1.40
C HIS A 45 44.30 -15.88 1.72
N ASP A 46 44.73 -14.63 1.85
CA ASP A 46 46.10 -14.24 2.16
C ASP A 46 46.48 -14.62 3.59
N GLN A 47 45.59 -14.39 4.57
CA GLN A 47 45.76 -14.84 5.96
C GLN A 47 46.06 -16.34 6.04
N CYS A 48 45.27 -17.17 5.34
CA CYS A 48 45.45 -18.61 5.32
C CYS A 48 46.74 -19.02 4.61
N THR A 49 47.11 -18.33 3.52
CA THR A 49 48.30 -18.63 2.72
C THR A 49 49.57 -18.30 3.50
N PHE A 50 49.64 -17.13 4.12
CA PHE A 50 50.76 -16.72 4.97
C PHE A 50 50.93 -17.63 6.18
N PHE A 51 49.82 -17.95 6.86
CA PHE A 51 49.86 -18.86 8.01
C PHE A 51 50.33 -20.27 7.61
N LYS A 52 49.82 -20.84 6.51
CA LYS A 52 50.26 -22.16 6.02
C LYS A 52 51.76 -22.18 5.69
N ARG A 53 52.25 -21.13 5.04
CA ARG A 53 53.66 -21.00 4.63
C ARG A 53 54.59 -20.94 5.85
N ILE A 54 54.33 -20.02 6.78
CA ILE A 54 55.16 -19.87 7.99
C ILE A 54 55.04 -21.08 8.92
N ARG A 55 53.85 -21.68 9.02
CA ARG A 55 53.67 -22.92 9.78
C ARG A 55 54.54 -24.05 9.22
N ALA A 56 54.59 -24.24 7.90
CA ALA A 56 55.44 -25.26 7.28
C ALA A 56 56.93 -25.00 7.54
N GLU A 57 57.37 -23.74 7.47
CA GLU A 57 58.75 -23.35 7.78
C GLU A 57 59.12 -23.61 9.25
N LEU A 58 58.22 -23.29 10.20
CA LEU A 58 58.42 -23.55 11.63
C LEU A 58 58.32 -25.04 11.98
N ASP A 59 57.43 -25.79 11.35
CA ASP A 59 57.29 -27.25 11.52
C ASP A 59 58.56 -27.98 11.00
N ASN A 60 59.13 -27.55 9.87
CA ASN A 60 60.40 -28.08 9.35
C ASN A 60 61.58 -27.76 10.28
N LEU A 61 61.68 -26.52 10.77
CA LEU A 61 62.70 -26.12 11.74
C LEU A 61 62.58 -26.94 13.04
N LEU A 62 61.35 -27.21 13.50
CA LEU A 62 61.09 -28.06 14.67
C LEU A 62 61.57 -29.49 14.45
N HIS A 63 61.33 -30.05 13.26
CA HIS A 63 61.80 -31.37 12.89
C HIS A 63 63.33 -31.46 12.90
N ASP A 64 64.02 -30.48 12.31
CA ASP A 64 65.49 -30.41 12.28
C ASP A 64 66.11 -30.24 13.68
N LEU A 65 65.46 -29.48 14.57
CA LEU A 65 65.90 -29.31 15.95
C LEU A 65 65.69 -30.57 16.80
N ALA A 66 64.61 -31.31 16.56
CA ALA A 66 64.27 -32.52 17.30
C ALA A 66 65.06 -33.75 16.84
N MET A 67 65.18 -33.95 15.51
CA MET A 67 65.75 -35.16 14.91
C MET A 67 67.16 -34.97 14.37
N GLY A 68 67.44 -33.84 13.72
CA GLY A 68 68.75 -33.59 13.09
C GLY A 68 69.82 -33.17 14.08
N THR A 69 69.56 -32.11 14.86
CA THR A 69 70.56 -31.49 15.75
C THR A 69 70.39 -31.81 17.23
N LYS A 70 69.30 -32.49 17.60
CA LYS A 70 68.96 -32.94 18.98
C LYS A 70 69.00 -31.83 20.04
N LYS A 71 68.62 -30.61 19.66
CA LYS A 71 68.55 -29.44 20.57
C LYS A 71 67.15 -29.33 21.19
N TYR A 72 66.84 -30.23 22.12
CA TYR A 72 65.48 -30.40 22.66
C TYR A 72 64.93 -29.15 23.35
N ASP A 73 65.75 -28.39 24.09
CA ASP A 73 65.29 -27.17 24.76
C ASP A 73 64.76 -26.13 23.76
N LYS A 74 65.46 -25.98 22.63
CA LYS A 74 65.05 -25.08 21.55
C LYS A 74 63.82 -25.60 20.81
N ALA A 75 63.69 -26.92 20.66
CA ALA A 75 62.51 -27.55 20.08
C ALA A 75 61.26 -27.36 20.97
N ILE A 76 61.39 -27.46 22.30
CA ILE A 76 60.28 -27.21 23.25
C ILE A 76 59.76 -25.78 23.11
N VAL A 77 60.68 -24.79 23.11
CA VAL A 77 60.32 -23.37 22.95
C VAL A 77 59.61 -23.13 21.61
N LEU A 78 60.10 -23.71 20.52
CA LEU A 78 59.51 -23.56 19.20
C LEU A 78 58.13 -24.24 19.09
N ARG A 79 57.96 -25.42 19.70
CA ARG A 79 56.67 -26.13 19.79
C ARG A 79 55.62 -25.27 20.50
N ASP A 80 55.98 -24.67 21.63
CA ASP A 80 55.04 -23.89 22.43
C ASP A 80 54.65 -22.58 21.74
N ARG A 81 55.59 -21.95 21.01
CA ARG A 81 55.29 -20.82 20.12
C ARG A 81 54.38 -21.20 18.97
N LEU A 82 54.62 -22.33 18.32
CA LEU A 82 53.78 -22.82 17.23
C LEU A 82 52.34 -23.12 17.70
N ARG A 83 52.18 -23.61 18.94
CA ARG A 83 50.87 -23.74 19.60
C ARG A 83 50.21 -22.39 19.89
N LEU A 84 50.99 -21.39 20.32
CA LEU A 84 50.48 -20.03 20.55
C LEU A 84 50.00 -19.39 19.24
N ILE A 85 50.83 -19.38 18.21
CA ILE A 85 50.52 -18.84 16.88
C ILE A 85 49.27 -19.53 16.28
N LYS A 86 49.13 -20.84 16.46
CA LYS A 86 47.91 -21.58 16.06
C LYS A 86 46.66 -21.09 16.78
N ARG A 87 46.74 -20.85 18.10
CA ARG A 87 45.60 -20.35 18.90
C ARG A 87 45.22 -18.93 18.49
N GLU A 88 46.20 -18.04 18.40
CA GLU A 88 46.00 -16.66 17.96
C GLU A 88 45.38 -16.60 16.56
N PHE A 89 45.76 -17.52 15.66
CA PHE A 89 45.19 -17.57 14.31
C PHE A 89 43.71 -17.97 14.33
N VAL A 90 43.34 -18.95 15.16
CA VAL A 90 41.94 -19.36 15.33
C VAL A 90 41.11 -18.22 15.94
N GLU A 91 41.64 -17.53 16.96
CA GLU A 91 40.99 -16.38 17.57
C GLU A 91 40.78 -15.24 16.56
N MET A 92 41.81 -14.91 15.77
CA MET A 92 41.70 -13.94 14.68
C MET A 92 40.61 -14.34 13.69
N GLN A 93 40.59 -15.59 13.20
CA GLN A 93 39.54 -16.06 12.28
C GLN A 93 38.14 -15.89 12.89
N GLY A 94 37.98 -16.19 14.19
CA GLY A 94 36.73 -15.97 14.93
C GLY A 94 36.29 -14.50 14.90
N THR A 95 37.18 -13.57 15.24
CA THR A 95 36.86 -12.14 15.26
C THR A 95 36.49 -11.58 13.88
N TYR A 96 37.16 -12.03 12.80
CA TYR A 96 36.84 -11.61 11.43
C TYR A 96 35.49 -12.16 10.98
N GLU A 97 35.19 -13.42 11.30
CA GLU A 97 33.90 -14.02 10.97
C GLU A 97 32.75 -13.34 11.73
N THR A 98 32.93 -13.02 13.01
CA THR A 98 31.94 -12.22 13.79
C THR A 98 31.71 -10.85 13.15
N ARG A 99 32.77 -10.10 12.84
CA ARG A 99 32.64 -8.79 12.16
C ARG A 99 31.96 -8.89 10.79
N ARG A 100 32.20 -9.99 10.07
CA ARG A 100 31.54 -10.26 8.79
C ARG A 100 30.05 -10.51 8.99
N GLN A 101 29.70 -11.38 9.92
CA GLN A 101 28.29 -11.68 10.27
C GLN A 101 27.55 -10.43 10.71
N GLU A 102 28.14 -9.60 11.56
CA GLU A 102 27.57 -8.31 11.99
C GLU A 102 27.29 -7.37 10.79
N LYS A 103 28.23 -7.28 9.85
CA LYS A 103 28.06 -6.48 8.62
C LYS A 103 26.96 -7.04 7.72
N GLU A 104 26.90 -8.36 7.55
CA GLU A 104 25.86 -9.03 6.77
C GLU A 104 24.48 -8.82 7.42
N GLU A 105 24.38 -8.89 8.75
CA GLU A 105 23.15 -8.63 9.51
C GLU A 105 22.71 -7.17 9.40
N GLN A 106 23.64 -6.21 9.45
CA GLN A 106 23.35 -4.79 9.21
C GLN A 106 22.86 -4.54 7.78
N GLN A 107 23.45 -5.20 6.78
CA GLN A 107 23.01 -5.09 5.40
C GLN A 107 21.63 -5.72 5.19
N PHE A 108 21.39 -6.88 5.81
CA PHE A 108 20.12 -7.58 5.74
C PHE A 108 18.99 -6.78 6.40
N SER A 109 19.22 -6.26 7.61
CA SER A 109 18.27 -5.39 8.31
C SER A 109 17.96 -4.12 7.53
N ARG A 110 18.97 -3.47 6.93
CA ARG A 110 18.75 -2.34 6.00
C ARG A 110 17.92 -2.75 4.79
N GLY A 111 18.17 -3.92 4.21
CA GLY A 111 17.40 -4.49 3.12
C GLY A 111 15.92 -4.69 3.49
N ILE A 112 15.64 -5.21 4.67
CA ILE A 112 14.27 -5.37 5.20
C ILE A 112 13.56 -4.01 5.30
N VAL A 113 14.22 -2.99 5.83
CA VAL A 113 13.63 -1.64 5.97
C VAL A 113 13.27 -1.06 4.60
N LEU A 114 14.19 -1.13 3.63
CA LEU A 114 13.95 -0.63 2.28
C LEU A 114 12.84 -1.40 1.56
N ALA A 115 12.80 -2.72 1.72
CA ALA A 115 11.74 -3.55 1.16
C ALA A 115 10.36 -3.20 1.74
N LYS A 116 10.28 -2.98 3.07
CA LYS A 116 9.05 -2.54 3.74
C LYS A 116 8.60 -1.17 3.24
N GLN A 117 9.49 -0.18 3.19
CA GLN A 117 9.17 1.16 2.69
C GLN A 117 8.61 1.11 1.26
N ARG A 118 9.23 0.31 0.38
CA ARG A 118 8.74 0.15 -0.99
C ARG A 118 7.36 -0.52 -1.04
N SER A 119 7.13 -1.53 -0.21
CA SER A 119 5.85 -2.22 -0.10
C SER A 119 4.75 -1.27 0.40
N ASP A 120 5.03 -0.48 1.44
CA ASP A 120 4.09 0.49 2.00
C ASP A 120 3.68 1.55 0.97
N VAL A 121 4.64 2.11 0.22
CA VAL A 121 4.33 3.05 -0.88
C VAL A 121 3.45 2.41 -1.96
N LEU A 122 3.68 1.14 -2.30
CA LEU A 122 2.83 0.42 -3.25
C LEU A 122 1.42 0.17 -2.70
N CYS A 123 1.30 -0.14 -1.41
CA CYS A 123 0.00 -0.28 -0.75
C CYS A 123 -0.75 1.05 -0.72
N GLU A 124 -0.08 2.15 -0.34
CA GLU A 124 -0.63 3.51 -0.30
C GLU A 124 -1.16 3.94 -1.67
N THR A 125 -0.34 3.81 -2.70
CA THR A 125 -0.74 4.17 -4.08
C THR A 125 -1.95 3.37 -4.58
N ARG A 126 -2.07 2.09 -4.21
CA ARG A 126 -3.27 1.28 -4.51
C ARG A 126 -4.50 1.79 -3.79
N THR A 127 -4.39 2.10 -2.49
CA THR A 127 -5.50 2.70 -1.73
C THR A 127 -5.92 4.05 -2.32
N ASP A 128 -4.97 4.91 -2.65
CA ASP A 128 -5.25 6.24 -3.21
C ASP A 128 -5.89 6.16 -4.60
N SER A 129 -5.48 5.20 -5.44
CA SER A 129 -6.14 4.94 -6.72
C SER A 129 -7.58 4.48 -6.50
N CYS A 130 -7.80 3.54 -5.56
CA CYS A 130 -9.13 3.05 -5.24
C CYS A 130 -10.05 4.18 -4.73
N GLU A 131 -9.57 5.02 -3.80
CA GLU A 131 -10.34 6.14 -3.28
C GLU A 131 -10.67 7.18 -4.36
N ARG A 132 -9.73 7.49 -5.25
CA ARG A 132 -10.02 8.38 -6.40
C ARG A 132 -11.11 7.82 -7.31
N GLU A 133 -11.08 6.53 -7.61
CA GLU A 133 -12.13 5.87 -8.40
C GLU A 133 -13.48 5.88 -7.68
N ILE A 134 -13.49 5.68 -6.35
CA ILE A 134 -14.70 5.74 -5.53
C ILE A 134 -15.31 7.15 -5.59
N MET A 135 -14.49 8.18 -5.39
CA MET A 135 -14.94 9.57 -5.44
C MET A 135 -15.48 9.95 -6.82
N HIS A 136 -14.79 9.54 -7.89
CA HIS A 136 -15.26 9.74 -9.26
C HIS A 136 -16.62 9.07 -9.49
N HIS A 137 -16.79 7.81 -9.06
CA HIS A 137 -18.06 7.11 -9.23
C HIS A 137 -19.21 7.78 -8.46
N GLN A 138 -18.95 8.26 -7.25
CA GLN A 138 -19.95 9.02 -6.47
C GLN A 138 -20.33 10.33 -7.15
N GLU A 139 -19.36 11.04 -7.73
CA GLU A 139 -19.63 12.29 -8.44
C GLU A 139 -20.45 12.06 -9.72
N GLU A 140 -20.12 11.05 -10.51
CA GLU A 140 -20.88 10.68 -11.71
C GLU A 140 -22.31 10.24 -11.38
N LEU A 141 -22.50 9.49 -10.29
CA LEU A 141 -23.82 9.12 -9.80
C LEU A 141 -24.62 10.37 -9.40
N ARG A 142 -23.99 11.32 -8.68
CA ARG A 142 -24.63 12.59 -8.30
C ARG A 142 -25.07 13.38 -9.53
N LYS A 143 -24.20 13.53 -10.53
CA LYS A 143 -24.51 14.22 -11.79
C LYS A 143 -25.69 13.55 -12.52
N THR A 144 -25.69 12.22 -12.55
CA THR A 144 -26.80 11.45 -13.15
C THR A 144 -28.13 11.76 -12.43
N HIS A 145 -28.12 11.74 -11.10
CA HIS A 145 -29.31 12.07 -10.30
C HIS A 145 -29.79 13.52 -10.49
N GLU A 146 -28.88 14.47 -10.64
CA GLU A 146 -29.20 15.87 -10.96
C GLU A 146 -29.88 15.99 -12.33
N VAL A 147 -29.37 15.30 -13.35
CA VAL A 147 -29.94 15.28 -14.70
C VAL A 147 -31.33 14.65 -14.70
N GLU A 148 -31.52 13.50 -14.04
CA GLU A 148 -32.82 12.85 -13.93
C GLU A 148 -33.87 13.75 -13.27
N ARG A 149 -33.48 14.47 -12.19
CA ARG A 149 -34.37 15.44 -11.53
C ARG A 149 -34.74 16.57 -12.46
N ALA A 150 -33.76 17.15 -13.16
CA ALA A 150 -34.01 18.23 -14.12
C ALA A 150 -34.92 17.78 -15.28
N GLN A 151 -34.72 16.56 -15.79
CA GLN A 151 -35.58 15.97 -16.82
C GLN A 151 -37.00 15.74 -16.31
N LEU A 152 -37.16 15.23 -15.09
CA LEU A 152 -38.48 15.04 -14.48
C LEU A 152 -39.20 16.38 -14.28
N GLU A 153 -38.54 17.39 -13.70
CA GLU A 153 -39.18 18.70 -13.51
C GLU A 153 -39.54 19.36 -14.84
N ASN A 154 -38.69 19.26 -15.86
CA ASN A 154 -39.01 19.73 -17.20
C ASN A 154 -40.24 19.02 -17.78
N TYR A 155 -40.33 17.70 -17.63
CA TYR A 155 -41.50 16.92 -18.03
C TYR A 155 -42.77 17.34 -17.26
N LEU A 156 -42.69 17.45 -15.92
CA LEU A 156 -43.82 17.83 -15.08
C LEU A 156 -44.30 19.26 -15.35
N SER A 157 -43.39 20.18 -15.71
CA SER A 157 -43.74 21.57 -16.05
C SER A 157 -44.49 21.70 -17.37
N LYS A 158 -44.22 20.80 -18.33
CA LYS A 158 -44.87 20.76 -19.65
C LYS A 158 -46.15 19.94 -19.66
N LEU A 159 -46.43 19.20 -18.60
CA LEU A 159 -47.58 18.34 -18.50
C LEU A 159 -48.86 19.19 -18.41
N GLN A 160 -49.75 19.05 -19.39
CA GLN A 160 -51.03 19.74 -19.38
C GLN A 160 -51.92 19.29 -18.22
N GLU A 161 -52.68 20.23 -17.67
CA GLU A 161 -53.69 19.93 -16.66
C GLU A 161 -54.79 19.02 -17.25
N PRO A 162 -55.15 17.94 -16.54
CA PRO A 162 -56.20 17.03 -17.00
C PRO A 162 -57.55 17.74 -17.10
N HIS A 163 -58.28 17.47 -18.18
CA HIS A 163 -59.65 17.97 -18.34
C HIS A 163 -60.54 17.53 -17.18
N VAL A 164 -61.16 18.50 -16.50
CA VAL A 164 -62.05 18.26 -15.35
C VAL A 164 -63.32 17.56 -15.80
N LYS A 165 -63.60 16.38 -15.23
CA LYS A 165 -64.89 15.69 -15.42
C LYS A 165 -65.85 16.10 -14.33
N PHE A 166 -66.86 16.88 -14.68
CA PHE A 166 -67.89 17.32 -13.74
C PHE A 166 -68.83 16.18 -13.34
N SER A 167 -69.32 16.23 -12.10
CA SER A 167 -70.29 15.25 -11.62
C SER A 167 -71.63 15.35 -12.38
N LYS A 168 -72.34 14.23 -12.48
CA LYS A 168 -73.67 14.17 -13.11
C LYS A 168 -74.64 15.20 -12.50
N LEU A 169 -74.64 15.33 -11.18
CA LEU A 169 -75.45 16.30 -10.45
C LEU A 169 -75.16 17.74 -10.86
N LEU A 170 -73.88 18.12 -11.04
CA LEU A 170 -73.52 19.47 -11.47
C LEU A 170 -74.03 19.76 -12.90
N LEU A 171 -73.94 18.77 -13.79
CA LEU A 171 -74.46 18.89 -15.16
C LEU A 171 -75.98 19.03 -15.16
N GLU A 172 -76.69 18.27 -14.32
CA GLU A 172 -78.13 18.38 -14.12
C GLU A 172 -78.51 19.78 -13.57
N LEU A 173 -77.80 20.29 -12.57
CA LEU A 173 -78.04 21.63 -12.02
C LEU A 173 -77.83 22.75 -13.06
N LYS A 174 -76.86 22.63 -13.96
CA LYS A 174 -76.68 23.58 -15.07
C LYS A 174 -77.81 23.50 -16.09
N ASN A 175 -78.37 22.33 -16.33
CA ASN A 175 -79.52 22.19 -17.21
C ASN A 175 -80.81 22.71 -16.56
N THR A 176 -81.01 22.48 -15.26
CA THR A 176 -82.17 23.03 -14.53
C THR A 176 -82.10 24.55 -14.45
N GLU A 177 -80.93 25.13 -14.19
CA GLU A 177 -80.71 26.58 -14.25
C GLU A 177 -81.14 27.18 -15.60
N LYS A 178 -80.64 26.62 -16.71
CA LYS A 178 -81.06 27.04 -18.06
C LYS A 178 -82.57 26.94 -18.29
N ASN A 179 -83.20 25.88 -17.80
CA ASN A 179 -84.64 25.67 -17.97
C ASN A 179 -85.46 26.67 -17.13
N LEU A 180 -85.05 26.94 -15.88
CA LEU A 180 -85.69 27.94 -15.02
C LEU A 180 -85.56 29.35 -15.58
N ALA A 181 -84.38 29.68 -16.14
CA ALA A 181 -84.17 30.95 -16.84
C ALA A 181 -85.08 31.11 -18.07
N ARG A 182 -85.26 30.04 -18.86
CA ARG A 182 -86.21 30.04 -20.00
C ARG A 182 -87.66 30.25 -19.56
N LEU A 183 -88.04 29.71 -18.40
CA LEU A 183 -89.37 29.87 -17.80
C LEU A 183 -89.55 31.22 -17.06
N LYS A 184 -88.55 32.10 -17.08
CA LYS A 184 -88.54 33.41 -16.39
C LYS A 184 -88.65 33.33 -14.86
N LEU A 185 -88.32 32.18 -14.27
CA LEU A 185 -88.25 31.98 -12.82
C LEU A 185 -86.85 32.36 -12.31
N PHE A 186 -86.58 33.67 -12.28
CA PHE A 186 -85.22 34.18 -12.09
C PHE A 186 -84.67 34.00 -10.68
N GLU A 187 -85.50 34.07 -9.64
CA GLU A 187 -85.05 33.88 -8.26
C GLU A 187 -84.57 32.45 -8.02
N ASP A 188 -85.34 31.46 -8.47
CA ASP A 188 -84.96 30.04 -8.40
C ASP A 188 -83.74 29.74 -9.26
N ALA A 189 -83.67 30.31 -10.48
CA ALA A 189 -82.50 30.18 -11.35
C ALA A 189 -81.23 30.74 -10.68
N LYS A 190 -81.32 31.89 -10.00
CA LYS A 190 -80.19 32.49 -9.26
C LYS A 190 -79.71 31.58 -8.12
N ASN A 191 -80.63 30.98 -7.37
CA ASN A 191 -80.29 30.07 -6.28
C ASN A 191 -79.62 28.79 -6.78
N VAL A 192 -80.15 28.20 -7.87
CA VAL A 192 -79.54 27.03 -8.52
C VAL A 192 -78.17 27.37 -9.10
N PHE A 193 -78.02 28.54 -9.73
CA PHE A 193 -76.74 29.02 -10.26
C PHE A 193 -75.69 29.14 -9.16
N ALA A 194 -75.99 29.80 -8.04
CA ALA A 194 -75.03 29.97 -6.94
C ALA A 194 -74.53 28.62 -6.40
N ARG A 195 -75.44 27.64 -6.29
CA ARG A 195 -75.10 26.28 -5.87
C ARG A 195 -74.24 25.54 -6.91
N ALA A 196 -74.60 25.64 -8.19
CA ALA A 196 -73.85 25.01 -9.28
C ALA A 196 -72.45 25.61 -9.43
N ASP A 197 -72.31 26.93 -9.32
CA ASP A 197 -71.02 27.64 -9.42
C ASP A 197 -70.10 27.28 -8.24
N SER A 198 -70.62 27.21 -7.00
CA SER A 198 -69.85 26.74 -5.86
C SER A 198 -69.34 25.31 -6.08
N MET A 199 -70.22 24.39 -6.50
CA MET A 199 -69.84 23.00 -6.75
C MET A 199 -68.82 22.86 -7.89
N GLU A 200 -68.91 23.69 -8.92
CA GLU A 200 -67.95 23.71 -10.02
C GLU A 200 -66.57 24.15 -9.55
N ARG A 201 -66.50 25.21 -8.72
CA ARG A 201 -65.24 25.68 -8.12
C ARG A 201 -64.60 24.59 -7.27
N ASP A 202 -65.38 23.93 -6.41
CA ASP A 202 -64.90 22.85 -5.54
C ASP A 202 -64.35 21.67 -6.36
N GLN A 203 -65.06 21.25 -7.41
CA GLN A 203 -64.61 20.15 -8.27
C GLN A 203 -63.34 20.49 -9.06
N ARG A 204 -63.21 21.73 -9.56
CA ARG A 204 -61.98 22.19 -10.21
C ARG A 204 -60.82 22.21 -9.24
N ALA A 205 -61.00 22.78 -8.05
CA ALA A 205 -59.98 22.81 -7.00
C ALA A 205 -59.53 21.40 -6.58
N LEU A 206 -60.49 20.47 -6.44
CA LEU A 206 -60.19 19.08 -6.13
C LEU A 206 -59.42 18.37 -7.26
N ASN A 207 -59.68 18.71 -8.52
CA ASN A 207 -58.90 18.19 -9.64
C ASN A 207 -57.47 18.75 -9.66
N THR A 208 -57.30 20.07 -9.46
CA THR A 208 -55.98 20.71 -9.37
C THR A 208 -55.15 20.12 -8.24
N THR A 209 -55.73 19.95 -7.05
CA THR A 209 -55.02 19.33 -5.91
C THR A 209 -54.64 17.88 -6.16
N LYS A 210 -55.49 17.09 -6.85
CA LYS A 210 -55.14 15.73 -7.28
C LYS A 210 -54.00 15.72 -8.31
N PHE A 211 -53.97 16.68 -9.22
CA PHE A 211 -52.92 16.78 -10.22
C PHE A 211 -51.57 17.17 -9.60
N GLU A 212 -51.56 18.11 -8.67
CA GLU A 212 -50.33 18.45 -7.93
C GLU A 212 -49.84 17.26 -7.09
N LYS A 213 -50.74 16.55 -6.39
CA LYS A 213 -50.38 15.30 -5.70
C LYS A 213 -49.80 14.24 -6.64
N PHE A 214 -50.29 14.16 -7.88
CA PHE A 214 -49.73 13.26 -8.88
C PHE A 214 -48.29 13.65 -9.25
N LYS A 215 -48.00 14.94 -9.45
CA LYS A 215 -46.64 15.44 -9.68
C LYS A 215 -45.73 15.11 -8.49
N ASP A 216 -46.19 15.35 -7.27
CA ASP A 216 -45.44 15.07 -6.05
C ASP A 216 -45.16 13.58 -5.87
N ASN A 217 -46.12 12.71 -6.17
CA ASN A 217 -45.90 11.26 -6.17
C ASN A 217 -44.82 10.84 -7.17
N LYS A 218 -44.75 11.49 -8.34
CA LYS A 218 -43.68 11.21 -9.32
C LYS A 218 -42.31 11.65 -8.81
N ARG A 219 -42.22 12.81 -8.15
CA ARG A 219 -40.99 13.28 -7.49
C ARG A 219 -40.55 12.33 -6.39
N ALA A 220 -41.49 11.89 -5.54
CA ALA A 220 -41.22 10.95 -4.46
C ALA A 220 -40.70 9.60 -4.97
N LEU A 221 -41.31 9.06 -6.04
CA LEU A 221 -40.87 7.80 -6.65
C LEU A 221 -39.45 7.90 -7.22
N LEU A 222 -39.10 9.01 -7.88
CA LEU A 222 -37.74 9.22 -8.36
C LEU A 222 -36.75 9.30 -7.19
N LEU A 223 -37.12 10.01 -6.13
CA LEU A 223 -36.27 10.13 -4.94
C LEU A 223 -36.04 8.76 -4.27
N GLU A 224 -37.07 7.93 -4.15
CA GLU A 224 -36.95 6.56 -3.62
C GLU A 224 -36.00 5.72 -4.48
N LYS A 225 -36.14 5.76 -5.81
CA LYS A 225 -35.22 5.08 -6.73
C LYS A 225 -33.77 5.53 -6.53
N GLN A 226 -33.54 6.84 -6.45
CA GLN A 226 -32.21 7.41 -6.23
C GLN A 226 -31.62 7.00 -4.86
N GLN A 227 -32.44 6.88 -3.82
CA GLN A 227 -31.99 6.40 -2.51
C GLN A 227 -31.59 4.92 -2.54
N GLN A 228 -32.34 4.08 -3.26
CA GLN A 228 -31.99 2.66 -3.45
C GLN A 228 -30.66 2.54 -4.21
N GLU A 229 -30.49 3.28 -5.29
CA GLU A 229 -29.23 3.30 -6.05
C GLU A 229 -28.04 3.78 -5.22
N LEU A 230 -28.22 4.81 -4.39
CA LEU A 230 -27.18 5.26 -3.45
C LEU A 230 -26.80 4.18 -2.44
N ALA A 231 -27.78 3.42 -1.94
CA ALA A 231 -27.54 2.33 -1.00
C ALA A 231 -26.76 1.19 -1.65
N GLU A 232 -27.16 0.75 -2.84
CA GLU A 232 -26.45 -0.28 -3.61
C GLU A 232 -25.03 0.16 -3.99
N ALA A 233 -24.88 1.41 -4.45
CA ALA A 233 -23.57 1.97 -4.77
C ALA A 233 -22.68 2.01 -3.53
N LYS A 234 -23.20 2.43 -2.37
CA LYS A 234 -22.45 2.45 -1.11
C LYS A 234 -21.95 1.05 -0.75
N GLU A 235 -22.80 0.02 -0.85
CA GLU A 235 -22.40 -1.36 -0.59
C GLU A 235 -21.25 -1.80 -1.52
N LYS A 236 -21.40 -1.61 -2.83
CA LYS A 236 -20.36 -1.95 -3.83
C LYS A 236 -19.04 -1.22 -3.56
N LEU A 237 -19.10 0.06 -3.21
CA LEU A 237 -17.91 0.86 -2.90
C LEU A 237 -17.25 0.39 -1.60
N THR A 238 -18.02 0.00 -0.58
CA THR A 238 -17.46 -0.59 0.64
C THR A 238 -16.80 -1.94 0.38
N GLU A 239 -17.42 -2.80 -0.43
CA GLU A 239 -16.82 -4.09 -0.83
C GLU A 239 -15.48 -3.87 -1.56
N LYS A 240 -15.44 -2.92 -2.49
CA LYS A 240 -14.22 -2.54 -3.20
C LYS A 240 -13.10 -2.11 -2.24
N ARG A 241 -13.42 -1.28 -1.24
CA ARG A 241 -12.47 -0.91 -0.18
C ARG A 241 -11.95 -2.13 0.59
N TYR A 242 -12.85 -3.04 0.97
CA TYR A 242 -12.47 -4.27 1.69
C TYR A 242 -11.56 -5.19 0.86
N VAL A 243 -11.80 -5.30 -0.45
CA VAL A 243 -10.94 -6.10 -1.35
C VAL A 243 -9.52 -5.52 -1.40
N VAL A 244 -9.38 -4.21 -1.57
CA VAL A 244 -8.07 -3.54 -1.59
C VAL A 244 -7.37 -3.65 -0.23
N MET A 245 -8.09 -3.47 0.86
CA MET A 245 -7.55 -3.64 2.22
C MET A 245 -7.02 -5.06 2.43
N ARG A 246 -7.79 -6.10 2.07
CA ARG A 246 -7.34 -7.50 2.15
C ARG A 246 -6.15 -7.80 1.26
N ALA A 247 -6.11 -7.24 0.05
CA ALA A 247 -4.97 -7.39 -0.84
C ALA A 247 -3.70 -6.76 -0.25
N ASN A 248 -3.82 -5.59 0.37
CA ASN A 248 -2.72 -4.92 1.05
C ASN A 248 -2.25 -5.70 2.30
N ASP A 249 -3.18 -6.22 3.10
CA ASP A 249 -2.85 -7.05 4.27
C ASP A 249 -2.11 -8.34 3.88
N ASN A 250 -2.55 -8.99 2.80
CA ASN A 250 -1.86 -10.16 2.27
C ASN A 250 -0.48 -9.79 1.74
N HIS A 251 -0.35 -8.64 1.05
CA HIS A 251 0.94 -8.16 0.55
C HIS A 251 1.93 -7.83 1.66
N ARG A 252 1.45 -7.38 2.83
CA ARG A 252 2.29 -7.12 4.02
C ARG A 252 2.75 -8.39 4.74
N LYS A 253 2.07 -9.52 4.54
CA LYS A 253 2.41 -10.81 5.15
C LYS A 253 3.45 -11.60 4.35
N THR A 254 3.57 -11.34 3.05
CA THR A 254 4.54 -11.93 2.11
C THR A 254 5.79 -11.10 2.02
#